data_AF-M8BM44-F1
#
_entry.id   AF-M8BM44-F1
#
_cell.length_a   1.000
_cell.length_b   1.000
_cell.length_c   1.000
_cell.angle_alpha   90.00
_cell.angle_beta   90.00
_cell.angle_gamma   90.00
#
_symmetry.space_group_name_H-M   'P 1'
#
loop_
_entity.id
_entity.type
_entity.pdbx_description
1 polymer ?
#
loop_
_entity_poly.entity_id
_entity_poly.type
_entity_poly.pdbx_seq_one_letter_code
_entity_poly.pdbx_strand_id
1 'polypeptide(L)'
;MGLGLRLPFCLLLLLLVSLGSAQGRSTVFLDIQEEARGPGQIINDQLTLSKIPVRVERGSPLCPACEKFTDEALSYLSQKQSQDKMMEVLHEACSQTFSLEKKCVEFVDSYATLLFAKIAEIKPEEFCKRNGLCRDNALLSGVRSESTCVFCHHLMDEVLSKLKDPDAEFEIIQILLKECKKIEGHEQQHAKDAQADNFLVRQCKRLVLQYIPLILVNGEKFLEKNDICTIVQACDAGKKTMVGPFSEEGLLRDA
;
A
#
# COMPACT_ATOMS: atom_id res chain seq x y z
N MET A 1 41.79 -11.40 -31.55
CA MET A 1 41.46 -10.10 -30.91
C MET A 1 40.14 -10.26 -30.19
N GLY A 2 40.06 -9.97 -28.89
CA GLY A 2 38.82 -10.08 -28.12
C GLY A 2 38.90 -10.41 -26.62
N LEU A 3 40.08 -10.36 -25.98
CA LEU A 3 40.18 -10.28 -24.51
C LEU A 3 40.26 -8.80 -24.13
N GLY A 4 39.13 -8.17 -23.81
CA GLY A 4 39.13 -6.73 -23.52
C GLY A 4 37.98 -6.16 -22.73
N LEU A 5 37.04 -6.96 -22.19
CA LEU A 5 35.88 -6.40 -21.47
C LEU A 5 35.42 -7.17 -20.22
N ARG A 6 36.13 -8.23 -19.79
CA ARG A 6 35.81 -8.97 -18.55
C ARG A 6 36.62 -8.54 -17.33
N LEU A 7 37.81 -7.99 -17.54
CA LEU A 7 38.66 -7.49 -16.46
C LEU A 7 38.08 -6.27 -15.71
N PRO A 8 37.43 -5.27 -16.34
CA PRO A 8 36.90 -4.12 -15.61
C PRO A 8 35.68 -4.48 -14.76
N PHE A 9 34.88 -5.48 -15.19
CA PHE A 9 33.70 -5.93 -14.45
C PHE A 9 34.07 -6.75 -13.22
N CYS A 10 35.07 -7.63 -13.34
CA CYS A 10 35.61 -8.35 -12.18
C CYS A 10 36.31 -7.41 -11.19
N LEU A 11 37.03 -6.38 -11.67
CA LEU A 11 37.64 -5.39 -10.78
C LEU A 11 36.60 -4.51 -10.08
N LEU A 12 35.49 -4.15 -10.76
CA LEU A 12 34.39 -3.43 -10.14
C LEU A 12 33.69 -4.27 -9.06
N LEU A 13 33.46 -5.56 -9.31
CA LEU A 13 32.91 -6.48 -8.32
C LEU A 13 33.84 -6.67 -7.10
N LEU A 14 35.15 -6.79 -7.33
CA LEU A 14 36.13 -6.90 -6.24
C LEU A 14 36.25 -5.61 -5.41
N LEU A 15 36.09 -4.43 -6.04
CA LEU A 15 36.06 -3.13 -5.35
C LEU A 15 34.78 -2.91 -4.53
N LEU A 16 33.64 -3.47 -4.95
CA LEU A 16 32.39 -3.42 -4.17
C LEU A 16 32.44 -4.33 -2.94
N VAL A 17 33.13 -5.47 -3.03
CA VAL A 17 33.33 -6.39 -1.90
C VAL A 17 34.32 -5.81 -0.87
N SER A 18 35.32 -5.04 -1.29
CA SER A 18 36.31 -4.45 -0.38
C SER A 18 35.85 -3.17 0.32
N LEU A 19 34.81 -2.48 -0.17
CA LEU A 19 34.24 -1.29 0.47
C LEU A 19 33.20 -1.60 1.57
N GLY A 20 32.83 -2.88 1.77
CA GLY A 20 31.87 -3.32 2.79
C GLY A 20 32.46 -3.66 4.16
N SER A 21 33.77 -3.54 4.37
CA SER A 21 34.45 -3.94 5.61
C SER A 21 35.11 -2.77 6.34
N ALA A 22 34.32 -1.84 6.87
CA ALA A 22 34.79 -0.90 7.89
C ALA A 22 33.63 -0.23 8.66
N GLN A 23 32.92 -0.96 9.52
CA GLN A 23 32.57 -0.49 10.86
C GLN A 23 32.06 -1.68 11.69
N GLY A 24 32.98 -2.36 12.37
CA GLY A 24 32.61 -3.27 13.45
C GLY A 24 32.10 -2.51 14.66
N ARG A 25 30.84 -2.74 15.03
CA ARG A 25 30.41 -2.77 16.43
C ARG A 25 29.47 -3.94 16.61
N SER A 26 29.99 -4.97 17.26
CA SER A 26 29.23 -6.11 17.75
C SER A 26 28.23 -5.65 18.81
N THR A 27 26.95 -5.80 18.51
CA THR A 27 25.93 -6.23 19.47
C THR A 27 24.89 -7.02 18.68
N VAL A 28 25.08 -8.33 18.64
CA VAL A 28 24.01 -9.27 18.26
C VAL A 28 23.11 -9.36 19.49
N PHE A 29 22.01 -8.62 19.49
CA PHE A 29 20.85 -9.01 20.30
C PHE A 29 20.09 -10.04 19.47
N LEU A 30 20.20 -11.30 19.85
CA LEU A 30 19.26 -12.34 19.46
C LEU A 30 17.99 -12.10 20.28
N ASP A 31 17.03 -11.35 19.73
CA ASP A 31 15.66 -11.53 20.16
C ASP A 31 15.13 -12.81 19.51
N ILE A 32 15.30 -13.90 20.27
CA ILE A 32 14.52 -15.12 20.13
C ILE A 32 13.09 -14.73 20.47
N GLN A 33 12.26 -14.43 19.48
CA GLN A 33 10.81 -14.51 19.66
C GLN A 33 10.44 -15.99 19.67
N GLU A 34 10.47 -16.59 20.86
CA GLU A 34 9.84 -17.87 21.12
C GLU A 34 8.33 -17.67 21.03
N GLU A 35 7.73 -18.24 19.99
CA GLU A 35 6.30 -18.23 19.77
C GLU A 35 5.64 -19.30 20.66
N ALA A 36 5.31 -18.93 21.89
CA ALA A 36 4.31 -19.66 22.67
C ALA A 36 2.91 -19.29 22.14
N ARG A 37 2.51 -19.93 21.03
CA ARG A 37 1.17 -19.81 20.45
C ARG A 37 0.17 -20.60 21.31
N GLY A 38 -0.58 -19.90 22.14
CA GLY A 38 -1.84 -20.40 22.70
C GLY A 38 -2.93 -20.50 21.61
N PRO A 39 -3.96 -21.36 21.78
CA PRO A 39 -4.91 -21.66 20.72
C PRO A 39 -6.01 -20.59 20.63
N GLY A 40 -6.19 -20.06 19.42
CA GLY A 40 -7.41 -19.38 19.00
C GLY A 40 -7.33 -17.86 18.98
N GLN A 41 -7.02 -17.30 17.81
CA GLN A 41 -7.70 -16.13 17.27
C GLN A 41 -7.38 -15.97 15.77
N ILE A 42 -8.42 -15.80 14.97
CA ILE A 42 -8.36 -15.50 13.54
C ILE A 42 -7.80 -14.09 13.38
N ILE A 43 -6.62 -13.97 12.79
CA ILE A 43 -6.03 -12.68 12.44
C ILE A 43 -6.32 -12.47 10.95
N ASN A 44 -7.20 -11.53 10.64
CA ASN A 44 -7.28 -10.95 9.31
C ASN A 44 -5.98 -10.17 9.06
N ASP A 45 -5.20 -10.60 8.07
CA ASP A 45 -4.01 -9.90 7.62
C ASP A 45 -4.37 -8.48 7.15
N GLN A 46 -3.93 -7.47 7.91
CA GLN A 46 -3.81 -6.10 7.44
C GLN A 46 -2.38 -5.62 7.63
N LEU A 47 -1.50 -6.10 6.75
CA LEU A 47 -0.32 -5.34 6.35
C LEU A 47 -0.74 -4.51 5.12
N THR A 48 -1.30 -3.33 5.37
CA THR A 48 -1.63 -2.39 4.29
C THR A 48 -0.33 -1.76 3.79
N LEU A 49 0.32 -2.42 2.83
CA LEU A 49 1.15 -1.72 1.86
C LEU A 49 0.26 -0.63 1.26
N SER A 50 0.64 0.63 1.43
CA SER A 50 -0.08 1.77 0.86
C SER A 50 -0.23 1.56 -0.65
N LYS A 51 -1.38 1.01 -1.07
CA LYS A 51 -1.71 0.82 -2.49
C LYS A 51 -1.98 2.21 -3.03
N ILE A 52 -0.95 2.84 -3.59
CA ILE A 52 -1.13 4.00 -4.46
C ILE A 52 -1.98 3.48 -5.64
N PRO A 53 -3.24 3.95 -5.82
CA PRO A 53 -4.07 3.47 -6.90
C PRO A 53 -3.49 3.96 -8.22
N VAL A 54 -2.79 3.07 -8.93
CA VAL A 54 -2.40 3.30 -10.32
C VAL A 54 -3.66 3.16 -11.17
N ARG A 55 -4.06 4.24 -11.84
CA ARG A 55 -5.25 4.24 -12.70
C ARG A 55 -4.95 3.42 -13.96
N VAL A 56 -5.70 2.34 -14.11
CA VAL A 56 -5.66 1.46 -15.27
C VAL A 56 -6.92 1.76 -16.09
N GLU A 57 -6.77 2.39 -17.26
CA GLU A 57 -7.90 2.63 -18.17
C GLU A 57 -8.52 1.32 -18.64
N ARG A 58 -9.81 1.35 -19.01
CA ARG A 58 -10.50 0.19 -19.59
C ARG A 58 -9.92 -0.06 -20.98
N GLY A 59 -9.31 -1.23 -21.19
CA GLY A 59 -8.52 -1.52 -22.39
C GLY A 59 -7.07 -1.03 -22.33
N SER A 60 -6.60 -0.54 -21.17
CA SER A 60 -5.17 -0.32 -20.99
C SER A 60 -4.43 -1.65 -21.14
N PRO A 61 -3.25 -1.65 -21.79
CA PRO A 61 -2.46 -2.86 -22.00
C PRO A 61 -1.99 -3.48 -20.68
N LEU A 62 -2.18 -2.81 -19.54
CA LEU A 62 -1.67 -3.20 -18.24
C LEU A 62 -2.36 -4.44 -17.66
N CYS A 63 -3.68 -4.59 -17.85
CA CYS A 63 -4.38 -5.79 -17.34
C CYS A 63 -3.95 -7.05 -18.12
N PRO A 64 -4.05 -7.10 -19.47
CA PRO A 64 -3.54 -8.24 -20.23
C PRO A 64 -2.03 -8.47 -20.04
N ALA A 65 -1.23 -7.41 -19.89
CA ALA A 65 0.20 -7.55 -19.61
C ALA A 65 0.47 -8.12 -18.22
N CYS A 66 -0.27 -7.68 -17.20
CA CYS A 66 -0.17 -8.23 -15.85
C CYS A 66 -0.53 -9.71 -15.84
N GLU A 67 -1.65 -10.08 -16.47
CA GLU A 67 -2.10 -11.47 -16.54
C GLU A 67 -1.07 -12.34 -17.25
N LYS A 68 -0.59 -11.89 -18.41
CA LYS A 68 0.44 -12.60 -19.17
C LYS A 68 1.75 -12.74 -18.39
N PHE A 69 2.23 -11.66 -17.79
CA PHE A 69 3.47 -11.69 -17.01
C PHE A 69 3.33 -12.60 -15.78
N THR A 70 2.19 -12.54 -15.10
CA THR A 70 1.91 -13.40 -13.95
C THR A 70 1.86 -14.86 -14.40
N ASP A 71 1.18 -15.17 -15.50
CA ASP A 71 1.12 -16.52 -16.06
C ASP A 71 2.51 -17.07 -16.43
N GLU A 72 3.33 -16.27 -17.12
CA GLU A 72 4.71 -16.63 -17.47
C GLU A 72 5.57 -16.89 -16.22
N ALA A 73 5.45 -16.04 -15.19
CA ALA A 73 6.16 -16.21 -13.93
C ALA A 73 5.70 -17.46 -13.17
N LEU A 74 4.39 -17.71 -13.09
CA LEU A 74 3.83 -18.91 -12.46
C LEU A 74 4.28 -20.17 -13.18
N SER A 75 4.26 -20.16 -14.51
CA SER A 75 4.76 -21.26 -15.34
C SER A 75 6.23 -21.54 -15.07
N TYR A 76 7.07 -20.50 -14.99
CA TYR A 76 8.49 -20.64 -14.68
C TYR A 76 8.72 -21.19 -13.26
N LEU A 77 8.03 -20.66 -12.25
CA LEU A 77 8.19 -21.05 -10.85
C LEU A 77 7.59 -22.42 -10.52
N SER A 78 6.61 -22.87 -11.31
CA SER A 78 6.00 -24.20 -11.16
C SER A 78 6.82 -25.31 -11.82
N GLN A 79 7.83 -24.97 -12.63
CA GLN A 79 8.74 -25.97 -13.21
C GLN A 79 9.57 -26.60 -12.11
N LYS A 80 9.58 -27.93 -12.06
CA LYS A 80 10.42 -28.71 -11.14
C LYS A 80 11.89 -28.28 -11.18
N GLN A 81 12.42 -28.02 -12.38
CA GLN A 81 13.80 -27.55 -12.52
C GLN A 81 14.05 -26.20 -11.83
N SER A 82 13.11 -25.26 -11.87
CA SER A 82 13.23 -23.97 -11.18
C SER A 82 13.18 -24.15 -9.67
N GLN A 83 12.29 -25.02 -9.18
CA GLN A 83 12.17 -25.36 -7.76
C GLN A 83 13.43 -26.04 -7.24
N ASP A 84 13.95 -27.03 -7.97
CA ASP A 84 15.19 -27.75 -7.61
C ASP A 84 16.38 -26.78 -7.52
N LYS A 85 16.50 -25.84 -8.46
CA LYS A 85 17.55 -24.79 -8.41
C LYS A 85 17.39 -23.84 -7.23
N MET A 86 16.17 -23.45 -6.88
CA MET A 86 15.92 -22.62 -5.69
C MET A 86 16.29 -23.38 -4.41
N MET A 87 15.93 -24.66 -4.31
CA MET A 87 16.30 -25.50 -3.18
C MET A 87 17.80 -25.67 -3.05
N GLU A 88 18.51 -25.92 -4.17
CA GLU A 88 19.97 -26.01 -4.20
C GLU A 88 20.63 -24.75 -3.62
N VAL A 89 20.20 -23.56 -4.06
CA VAL A 89 20.73 -22.29 -3.54
C VAL A 89 20.43 -22.10 -2.05
N LEU A 90 19.23 -22.47 -1.59
CA LEU A 90 18.85 -22.32 -0.18
C LEU A 90 19.58 -23.32 0.72
N HIS A 91 19.79 -24.55 0.27
CA HIS A 91 20.57 -25.55 1.00
C HIS A 91 22.05 -25.19 1.06
N GLU A 92 22.61 -24.65 -0.02
CA GLU A 92 23.97 -24.11 -0.03
C GLU A 92 24.12 -22.92 0.93
N ALA A 93 23.09 -22.07 1.05
CA ALA A 93 23.10 -21.02 2.08
C ALA A 93 23.03 -21.63 3.51
N CYS A 94 22.27 -22.70 3.71
CA CYS A 94 22.19 -23.38 5.00
C CYS A 94 23.51 -24.04 5.42
N SER A 95 24.30 -24.58 4.48
CA SER A 95 25.61 -25.19 4.79
C SER A 95 26.58 -24.19 5.46
N GLN A 96 26.41 -22.90 5.17
CA GLN A 96 27.21 -21.83 5.74
C GLN A 96 26.80 -21.43 7.17
N THR A 97 25.70 -21.99 7.70
CA THR A 97 25.20 -21.67 9.05
C THR A 97 25.84 -22.52 10.16
N PHE A 98 26.85 -23.33 9.83
CA PHE A 98 27.63 -24.19 10.74
C PHE A 98 26.73 -24.99 11.68
N SER A 99 26.70 -24.66 12.97
CA SER A 99 25.93 -25.38 14.00
C SER A 99 24.41 -25.39 13.78
N LEU A 100 23.88 -24.53 12.91
CA LEU A 100 22.45 -24.44 12.62
C LEU A 100 22.04 -25.13 11.31
N GLU A 101 22.98 -25.72 10.57
CA GLU A 101 22.74 -26.25 9.21
C GLU A 101 21.51 -27.16 9.16
N LYS A 102 21.44 -28.16 10.05
CA LYS A 102 20.32 -29.11 10.08
C LYS A 102 18.97 -28.42 10.32
N LYS A 103 18.90 -27.49 11.27
CA LYS A 103 17.67 -26.74 11.56
C LYS A 103 17.31 -25.79 10.41
N CYS A 104 18.31 -25.22 9.74
CA CYS A 104 18.12 -24.38 8.56
C CYS A 104 17.53 -25.18 7.40
N VAL A 105 18.08 -26.36 7.10
CA VAL A 105 17.59 -27.24 6.03
C VAL A 105 16.15 -27.68 6.32
N GLU A 106 15.86 -28.15 7.54
CA GLU A 106 14.50 -28.54 7.94
C GLU A 106 13.50 -27.37 7.79
N PHE A 107 13.91 -26.16 8.15
CA PHE A 107 13.10 -24.96 7.97
C PHE A 107 12.87 -24.64 6.49
N VAL A 108 13.94 -24.60 5.69
CA VAL A 108 13.87 -24.32 4.25
C VAL A 108 12.97 -25.32 3.54
N ASP A 109 13.13 -26.61 3.80
CA ASP A 109 12.33 -27.67 3.17
C ASP A 109 10.83 -27.50 3.44
N SER A 110 10.48 -27.19 4.70
CA SER A 110 9.09 -26.99 5.10
C SER A 110 8.47 -25.76 4.42
N TYR A 111 9.14 -24.61 4.50
CA TYR A 111 8.59 -23.34 4.01
C TYR A 111 8.63 -23.24 2.49
N ALA A 112 9.67 -23.76 1.84
CA ALA A 112 9.75 -23.75 0.37
C ALA A 112 8.67 -24.65 -0.23
N THR A 113 8.41 -25.82 0.35
CA THR A 113 7.30 -26.69 -0.09
C THR A 113 5.96 -25.99 0.01
N LEU A 114 5.70 -25.31 1.14
CA LEU A 114 4.47 -24.53 1.31
C LEU A 114 4.39 -23.37 0.31
N LEU A 115 5.49 -22.66 0.10
CA LEU A 115 5.58 -21.56 -0.87
C LEU A 115 5.28 -22.03 -2.29
N PHE A 116 5.87 -23.14 -2.74
CA PHE A 116 5.60 -23.70 -4.06
C PHE A 116 4.14 -24.12 -4.24
N ALA A 117 3.54 -24.72 -3.21
CA ALA A 117 2.12 -25.02 -3.21
C ALA A 117 1.27 -23.74 -3.31
N LYS A 118 1.63 -22.68 -2.59
CA LYS A 118 0.93 -21.39 -2.64
C LYS A 118 1.08 -20.66 -3.97
N ILE A 119 2.26 -20.72 -4.59
CA ILE A 119 2.47 -20.16 -5.92
C ILE A 119 1.54 -20.86 -6.93
N ALA A 120 1.40 -22.18 -6.85
CA ALA A 120 0.52 -22.95 -7.74
C ALA A 120 -0.98 -22.61 -7.58
N GLU A 121 -1.40 -22.04 -6.45
CA GLU A 121 -2.78 -21.61 -6.21
C GLU A 121 -3.09 -20.22 -6.80
N ILE A 122 -2.08 -19.45 -7.21
CA ILE A 122 -2.27 -18.08 -7.70
C ILE A 122 -2.96 -18.12 -9.07
N LYS A 123 -4.07 -17.39 -9.19
CA LYS A 123 -4.71 -17.13 -10.49
C LYS A 123 -4.28 -15.76 -11.02
N PRO A 124 -3.75 -15.65 -12.25
CA PRO A 124 -3.31 -14.38 -12.83
C PRO A 124 -4.36 -13.26 -12.74
N GLU A 125 -5.60 -13.55 -13.11
CA GLU A 125 -6.69 -12.57 -13.07
C GLU A 125 -6.96 -12.05 -11.64
N GLU A 126 -7.08 -12.96 -10.66
CA GLU A 126 -7.33 -12.59 -9.26
C GLU A 126 -6.13 -11.84 -8.65
N PHE A 127 -4.91 -12.25 -9.01
CA PHE A 127 -3.69 -11.57 -8.60
C PHE A 127 -3.65 -10.13 -9.14
N CYS A 128 -3.89 -9.96 -10.44
CA CYS A 128 -3.89 -8.64 -11.07
C CYS A 128 -5.03 -7.75 -10.55
N LYS A 129 -6.22 -8.32 -10.27
CA LYS A 129 -7.32 -7.61 -9.60
C LYS A 129 -6.95 -7.15 -8.20
N ARG A 130 -6.41 -8.05 -7.37
CA ARG A 130 -5.97 -7.74 -6.00
C ARG A 130 -4.92 -6.61 -5.98
N ASN A 131 -4.08 -6.55 -7.02
CA ASN A 131 -3.05 -5.53 -7.18
C ASN A 131 -3.53 -4.27 -7.94
N GLY A 132 -4.82 -4.16 -8.26
CA GLY A 132 -5.40 -2.98 -8.93
C GLY A 132 -4.99 -2.82 -10.39
N LEU A 133 -4.36 -3.85 -10.97
CA LEU A 133 -3.93 -3.88 -12.37
C LEU A 133 -5.02 -4.40 -13.31
N CYS A 134 -6.02 -5.09 -12.76
CA CYS A 134 -7.26 -5.45 -13.44
C CYS A 134 -8.45 -4.97 -12.62
N ARG A 135 -9.59 -4.72 -13.27
CA ARG A 135 -10.76 -4.14 -12.61
C ARG A 135 -11.75 -5.22 -12.19
N ASP A 136 -12.32 -5.08 -11.00
CA ASP A 136 -13.56 -5.76 -10.66
C ASP A 136 -14.72 -5.06 -11.39
N ASN A 137 -15.24 -5.73 -12.41
CA ASN A 137 -16.41 -5.31 -13.16
C ASN A 137 -17.70 -5.32 -12.31
N ALA A 138 -17.64 -5.29 -10.97
CA ALA A 138 -18.80 -5.49 -10.09
C ALA A 138 -19.21 -4.23 -9.32
N LEU A 139 -18.29 -3.34 -8.95
CA LEU A 139 -18.65 -2.23 -8.04
C LEU A 139 -19.22 -0.98 -8.73
N LEU A 140 -18.99 -0.80 -10.04
CA LEU A 140 -19.41 0.41 -10.77
C LEU A 140 -19.86 0.15 -12.21
N SER A 141 -20.09 -1.11 -12.59
CA SER A 141 -20.62 -1.47 -13.90
C SER A 141 -22.16 -1.43 -13.95
N GLY A 142 -22.82 -1.45 -12.78
CA GLY A 142 -24.29 -1.52 -12.68
C GLY A 142 -25.01 -0.20 -12.45
N VAL A 143 -24.33 0.89 -12.10
CA VAL A 143 -24.94 2.21 -11.87
C VAL A 143 -24.12 3.33 -12.50
N ARG A 144 -23.81 3.17 -13.79
CA ARG A 144 -23.41 4.30 -14.63
C ARG A 144 -24.66 4.97 -15.16
N SER A 145 -25.33 5.68 -14.28
CA SER A 145 -26.38 6.62 -14.65
C SER A 145 -25.85 8.03 -14.48
N GLU A 146 -26.41 8.95 -15.26
CA GLU A 146 -26.23 10.38 -15.08
C GLU A 146 -26.45 10.82 -13.62
N SER A 147 -27.36 10.14 -12.90
CA SER A 147 -27.63 10.38 -11.47
C SER A 147 -26.47 10.06 -10.53
N THR A 148 -25.63 9.04 -10.79
CA THR A 148 -24.45 8.74 -9.97
C THR A 148 -23.37 9.80 -10.16
N CYS A 149 -23.20 10.29 -11.39
CA CYS A 149 -22.26 11.36 -11.71
C CYS A 149 -22.66 12.67 -11.01
N VAL A 150 -23.94 13.04 -11.12
CA VAL A 150 -24.51 14.23 -10.45
C VAL A 150 -24.38 14.12 -8.93
N PHE A 151 -24.73 12.96 -8.35
CA PHE A 151 -24.59 12.75 -6.91
C PHE A 151 -23.13 12.85 -6.44
N CYS A 152 -22.19 12.27 -7.19
CA CYS A 152 -20.78 12.41 -6.89
C CYS A 152 -20.34 13.88 -6.88
N HIS A 153 -20.71 14.65 -7.90
CA HIS A 153 -20.35 16.07 -7.96
C HIS A 153 -20.93 16.85 -6.78
N HIS A 154 -22.20 16.62 -6.41
CA HIS A 154 -22.78 17.24 -5.22
C HIS A 154 -22.02 16.91 -3.93
N LEU A 155 -21.65 15.65 -3.73
CA LEU A 155 -20.83 15.25 -2.58
C LEU A 155 -19.44 15.91 -2.62
N MET A 156 -18.81 15.97 -3.78
CA MET A 156 -17.49 16.58 -3.92
C MET A 156 -17.52 18.09 -3.67
N ASP A 157 -18.59 18.77 -4.10
CA ASP A 157 -18.82 20.18 -3.82
C ASP A 157 -19.03 20.43 -2.32
N GLU A 158 -19.80 19.57 -1.65
CA GLU A 158 -19.98 19.64 -0.19
C GLU A 158 -18.66 19.42 0.55
N VAL A 159 -17.88 18.39 0.17
CA VAL A 159 -16.56 18.12 0.73
C VAL A 159 -15.62 19.30 0.52
N LEU A 160 -15.58 19.88 -0.69
CA LEU A 160 -14.74 21.03 -0.98
C LEU A 160 -15.17 22.26 -0.19
N SER A 161 -16.48 22.49 -0.01
CA SER A 161 -17.00 23.56 0.83
C SER A 161 -16.59 23.39 2.29
N LYS A 162 -16.59 22.17 2.81
CA LYS A 162 -16.14 21.87 4.18
C LYS A 162 -14.64 22.01 4.36
N LEU A 163 -13.83 21.67 3.34
CA LEU A 163 -12.38 21.87 3.41
C LEU A 163 -11.98 23.34 3.40
N LYS A 164 -12.79 24.21 2.80
CA LYS A 164 -12.62 25.67 2.81
C LYS A 164 -13.08 26.34 4.10
N ASP A 165 -13.79 25.60 4.95
CA ASP A 165 -14.32 26.09 6.20
C ASP A 165 -13.22 26.06 7.28
N PRO A 166 -12.75 27.22 7.79
CA PRO A 166 -11.72 27.27 8.81
C PRO A 166 -12.16 26.62 10.14
N ASP A 167 -13.48 26.57 10.40
CA ASP A 167 -14.00 25.92 11.59
C ASP A 167 -13.85 24.39 11.48
N ALA A 168 -14.05 23.83 10.28
CA ALA A 168 -13.84 22.40 10.02
C ALA A 168 -12.35 22.03 10.10
N GLU A 169 -11.43 22.85 9.58
CA GLU A 169 -9.98 22.66 9.74
C GLU A 169 -9.62 22.59 11.24
N PHE A 170 -10.12 23.53 12.02
CA PHE A 170 -9.87 23.57 13.46
C PHE A 170 -10.45 22.35 14.17
N GLU A 171 -11.68 21.94 13.84
CA GLU A 171 -12.32 20.75 14.41
C GLU A 171 -11.50 19.48 14.14
N ILE A 172 -11.04 19.29 12.90
CA ILE A 172 -10.18 18.16 12.50
C ILE A 172 -8.89 18.16 13.33
N ILE A 173 -8.22 19.31 13.44
CA ILE A 173 -7.00 19.43 14.26
C ILE A 173 -7.29 19.12 15.73
N GLN A 174 -8.40 19.61 16.29
CA GLN A 174 -8.77 19.33 17.67
C GLN A 174 -9.04 17.86 17.94
N ILE A 175 -9.76 17.19 17.04
CA ILE A 175 -10.01 15.74 17.13
C ILE A 175 -8.68 15.00 17.12
N LEU A 176 -7.78 15.30 16.18
CA LEU A 176 -6.48 14.65 16.09
C LEU A 176 -5.59 14.92 17.32
N LEU A 177 -5.60 16.14 17.84
CA LEU A 177 -4.88 16.47 19.09
C LEU A 177 -5.48 15.75 20.31
N LYS A 178 -6.80 15.53 20.34
CA LYS A 178 -7.46 14.73 21.38
C LYS A 178 -7.02 13.28 21.30
N GLU A 179 -6.92 12.70 20.10
CA GLU A 179 -6.39 11.35 19.92
C GLU A 179 -4.90 11.26 20.31
N CYS A 180 -4.08 12.27 20.00
CA CYS A 180 -2.69 12.32 20.46
C CYS A 180 -2.57 12.25 22.00
N LYS A 181 -3.51 12.83 22.76
CA LYS A 181 -3.53 12.75 24.23
C LYS A 181 -3.86 11.35 24.73
N LYS A 182 -4.60 10.54 23.97
CA LYS A 182 -4.94 9.16 24.35
C LYS A 182 -3.76 8.20 24.24
N ILE A 183 -2.67 8.58 23.58
CA ILE A 183 -1.44 7.80 23.48
C ILE A 183 -0.82 7.55 24.88
N GLU A 184 -1.18 8.35 25.88
CA GLU A 184 -0.78 8.15 27.29
C GLU A 184 -1.54 7.00 27.98
N GLY A 185 -2.59 6.46 27.36
CA GLY A 185 -3.60 5.60 27.98
C GLY A 185 -3.32 4.09 28.03
N HIS A 186 -2.08 3.64 28.24
CA HIS A 186 -1.84 2.25 28.70
C HIS A 186 -1.35 2.16 30.15
N GLU A 187 -1.21 3.28 30.86
CA GLU A 187 -0.96 3.27 32.30
C GLU A 187 -1.99 4.13 33.03
N GLN A 188 -2.55 3.55 34.08
CA GLN A 188 -3.80 3.99 34.70
C GLN A 188 -3.70 5.40 35.31
N GLN A 189 -4.69 6.22 34.96
CA GLN A 189 -5.53 7.01 35.85
C GLN A 189 -4.93 7.31 37.25
N HIS A 190 -4.07 8.32 37.37
CA HIS A 190 -3.96 9.22 38.54
C HIS A 190 -2.82 10.24 38.34
N ALA A 191 -3.02 11.19 37.43
CA ALA A 191 -2.22 12.42 37.39
C ALA A 191 -3.16 13.61 37.19
N LYS A 192 -3.83 14.00 38.29
CA LYS A 192 -4.29 15.38 38.41
C LYS A 192 -3.02 16.19 38.67
N ASP A 193 -2.71 17.07 37.73
CA ASP A 193 -1.68 18.11 37.82
C ASP A 193 -0.22 17.65 37.62
N ALA A 194 0.13 17.30 36.36
CA ALA A 194 1.46 17.56 35.79
C ALA A 194 1.40 17.53 34.25
N GLN A 195 1.41 18.73 33.66
CA GLN A 195 1.52 19.00 32.22
C GLN A 195 2.91 18.61 31.71
N ALA A 196 3.17 17.32 31.55
CA ALA A 196 4.35 16.85 30.83
C ALA A 196 3.93 15.74 29.87
N ASP A 197 3.41 16.15 28.71
CA ASP A 197 3.18 15.24 27.58
C ASP A 197 4.38 14.29 27.44
N ASN A 198 4.15 12.99 27.34
CA ASN A 198 5.24 12.06 27.04
C ASN A 198 5.83 12.35 25.64
N PHE A 199 7.01 11.79 25.34
CA PHE A 199 7.69 12.05 24.07
C PHE A 199 6.82 11.75 22.84
N LEU A 200 6.07 10.65 22.87
CA LEU A 200 5.20 10.20 21.78
C LEU A 200 4.03 11.18 21.58
N VAL A 201 3.44 11.68 22.65
CA VAL A 201 2.35 12.66 22.60
C VAL A 201 2.85 13.99 22.04
N ARG A 202 4.03 14.44 22.46
CA ARG A 202 4.65 15.67 21.90
C ARG A 202 4.93 15.52 20.41
N GLN A 203 5.46 14.37 19.99
CA GLN A 203 5.71 14.09 18.57
C GLN A 203 4.40 14.03 17.79
N CYS A 204 3.38 13.35 18.29
CA CYS A 204 2.06 13.30 17.66
C CYS A 204 1.48 14.70 17.47
N LYS A 205 1.44 15.51 18.54
CA LYS A 205 0.95 16.90 18.47
C LYS A 205 1.73 17.73 17.46
N ARG A 206 3.06 17.58 17.41
CA ARG A 206 3.92 18.25 16.41
C ARG A 206 3.53 17.84 14.99
N LEU A 207 3.38 16.54 14.72
CA LEU A 207 3.01 16.05 13.40
C LEU A 207 1.62 16.56 13.00
N VAL A 208 0.65 16.50 13.90
CA VAL A 208 -0.70 17.01 13.65
C VAL A 208 -0.66 18.50 13.27
N LEU A 209 0.01 19.33 14.08
CA LEU A 209 0.08 20.78 13.84
C LEU A 209 0.88 21.15 12.58
N GLN A 210 1.87 20.32 12.20
CA GLN A 210 2.72 20.62 11.05
C GLN A 210 2.15 20.09 9.73
N TYR A 211 1.62 18.87 9.72
CA TYR A 211 1.23 18.19 8.49
C TYR A 211 -0.24 18.33 8.14
N ILE A 212 -1.15 18.41 9.12
CA ILE A 212 -2.58 18.45 8.83
C ILE A 212 -2.99 19.70 8.04
N PRO A 213 -2.56 20.92 8.40
CA PRO A 213 -2.85 22.10 7.58
C PRO A 213 -2.33 21.96 6.14
N LEU A 214 -1.14 21.40 5.97
CA LEU A 214 -0.56 21.17 4.64
C LEU A 214 -1.34 20.13 3.84
N ILE A 215 -1.80 19.06 4.49
CA ILE A 215 -2.62 18.01 3.87
C ILE A 215 -3.97 18.57 3.45
N LEU A 216 -4.61 19.39 4.29
CA LEU A 216 -5.91 20.01 3.98
C LEU A 216 -5.78 20.98 2.80
N VAL A 217 -4.81 21.90 2.82
CA VAL A 217 -4.59 22.85 1.72
C VAL A 217 -4.20 22.15 0.41
N ASN A 218 -3.35 21.13 0.48
CA ASN A 218 -2.97 20.38 -0.72
C ASN A 218 -4.13 19.50 -1.22
N GLY A 219 -4.93 18.96 -0.30
CA GLY A 219 -6.15 18.21 -0.59
C GLY A 219 -7.16 19.09 -1.31
N GLU A 220 -7.48 20.26 -0.78
CA GLU A 220 -8.35 21.26 -1.42
C GLU A 220 -7.88 21.56 -2.85
N LYS A 221 -6.62 21.95 -3.03
CA LYS A 221 -6.05 22.23 -4.35
C LYS A 221 -6.10 21.03 -5.30
N PHE A 222 -5.97 19.81 -4.77
CA PHE A 222 -6.08 18.60 -5.56
C PHE A 222 -7.52 18.39 -6.03
N LEU A 223 -8.50 18.56 -5.14
CA LEU A 223 -9.92 18.44 -5.45
C LEU A 223 -10.38 19.51 -6.46
N GLU A 224 -9.88 20.74 -6.35
CA GLU A 224 -10.20 21.81 -7.33
C GLU A 224 -9.65 21.53 -8.73
N LYS A 225 -8.48 20.90 -8.82
CA LYS A 225 -7.78 20.68 -10.10
C LYS A 225 -8.16 19.38 -10.78
N ASN A 226 -8.76 18.43 -10.04
CA ASN A 226 -9.02 17.09 -10.53
C ASN A 226 -10.50 16.76 -10.39
N ASP A 227 -11.10 16.30 -11.48
CA ASP A 227 -12.45 15.74 -11.45
C ASP A 227 -12.44 14.37 -10.77
N ILE A 228 -12.64 14.35 -9.45
CA ILE A 228 -12.67 13.14 -8.64
C ILE A 228 -13.77 12.19 -9.12
N CYS A 229 -14.88 12.70 -9.65
CA CYS A 229 -15.99 11.88 -10.11
C CYS A 229 -15.67 11.10 -11.38
N THR A 230 -14.88 11.69 -12.29
CA THR A 230 -14.28 10.94 -13.40
C THR A 230 -13.24 9.93 -12.91
N ILE A 231 -12.43 10.30 -11.91
CA ILE A 231 -11.37 9.45 -11.36
C ILE A 231 -11.92 8.18 -10.71
N VAL A 232 -12.95 8.34 -9.88
CA VAL A 232 -13.65 7.23 -9.23
C VAL A 232 -14.66 6.59 -10.16
N GLN A 233 -14.79 7.11 -11.38
CA GLN A 233 -15.62 6.58 -12.48
C GLN A 233 -17.12 6.57 -12.16
N ALA A 234 -17.55 7.50 -11.32
CA ALA A 234 -18.94 7.91 -11.20
C ALA A 234 -19.41 8.65 -12.46
N CYS A 235 -18.50 9.34 -13.15
CA CYS A 235 -18.72 10.01 -14.43
C CYS A 235 -17.93 9.34 -15.56
N ASP A 236 -18.41 9.49 -16.80
CA ASP A 236 -17.65 9.12 -17.99
C ASP A 236 -16.59 10.18 -18.30
N ALA A 237 -15.40 9.73 -18.71
CA ALA A 237 -14.32 10.62 -19.10
C ALA A 237 -14.73 11.44 -20.34
N GLY A 238 -15.11 12.71 -20.15
CA GLY A 238 -15.37 13.63 -21.25
C GLY A 238 -16.58 14.56 -21.12
N LYS A 239 -17.45 14.42 -20.12
CA LYS A 239 -18.55 15.39 -19.88
C LYS A 239 -18.13 16.43 -18.84
N LYS A 240 -17.58 17.57 -19.29
CA LYS A 240 -17.60 18.79 -18.48
C LYS A 240 -19.04 19.30 -18.46
N THR A 241 -19.83 18.89 -17.48
CA THR A 241 -21.14 19.51 -17.24
C THR A 241 -20.88 20.81 -16.47
N MET A 242 -20.86 21.95 -17.16
CA MET A 242 -20.98 23.24 -16.49
C MET A 242 -22.40 23.31 -15.91
N VAL A 243 -22.56 23.08 -14.61
CA VAL A 243 -23.80 23.38 -13.91
C VAL A 243 -23.69 24.82 -13.39
N GLY A 244 -24.30 25.75 -14.12
CA GLY A 244 -24.64 27.06 -13.59
C GLY A 244 -25.80 26.96 -12.60
N PRO A 245 -26.03 27.99 -11.76
CA PRO A 245 -27.06 27.95 -10.73
C PRO A 245 -28.44 27.90 -11.38
N PHE A 246 -29.19 26.82 -11.14
CA PHE A 246 -30.58 26.67 -11.56
C PHE A 246 -31.47 27.51 -10.65
N SER A 247 -32.02 28.59 -11.19
CA SER A 247 -33.20 29.25 -10.63
C SER A 247 -34.45 28.47 -11.02
N GLU A 248 -35.40 28.35 -10.09
CA GLU A 248 -36.79 27.96 -10.35
C GLU A 248 -37.40 28.83 -11.47
N GLU A 249 -38.02 28.20 -12.47
CA GLU A 249 -39.35 28.53 -13.02
C GLU A 249 -39.60 27.79 -14.35
N GLY A 250 -40.85 27.36 -14.57
CA GLY A 250 -41.40 27.23 -15.93
C GLY A 250 -41.89 25.86 -16.40
N LEU A 251 -43.06 25.51 -15.90
CA LEU A 251 -44.13 24.70 -16.51
C LEU A 251 -44.16 24.62 -18.06
N LEU A 252 -44.79 23.53 -18.54
CA LEU A 252 -45.51 23.33 -19.82
C LEU A 252 -44.71 22.87 -21.07
N ARG A 253 -44.91 21.60 -21.46
CA ARG A 253 -45.88 21.22 -22.52
C ARG A 253 -45.88 19.72 -22.84
N ASP A 254 -47.05 19.10 -22.64
CA ASP A 254 -47.54 18.00 -23.48
C ASP A 254 -48.05 18.57 -24.81
N ALA A 255 -47.59 18.01 -25.93
CA ALA A 255 -48.29 17.81 -27.21
C ALA A 255 -47.37 17.07 -28.19
#